data_AF-A0A2W5NLT6-F1
#
_entry.id   AF-A0A2W5NLT6-F1
#
_cell.length_a   1.000
_cell.length_b   1.000
_cell.length_c   1.000
_cell.angle_alpha   90.00
_cell.angle_beta   90.00
_cell.angle_gamma   90.00
#
_symmetry.space_group_name_H-M   'P 1'
#
loop_
_entity.id
_entity.type
_entity.pdbx_description
1 polymer ?
#
loop_
_entity_poly.entity_id
_entity_poly.type
_entity_poly.pdbx_seq_one_letter_code
_entity_poly.pdbx_strand_id
1 'polypeptide(L)'
;MACSPSLSLLHAVRALRPPRFRRLAALSCAALVALQGLAGCDGAAPQSPPPASTSPVPAPQAVPAPTGATYAPHEGRPLPSARVLTDLGRQIFFDASLSASGRMSCASCHDPAHAYGPPNALSVQLGGPALDRPGPRATPSLRYLETLAPFSEHHHDNDGDDSIDAGP
;
A
#
# COMPACT_ATOMS: atom_id res chain seq x y z
N MET A 1 -41.47 15.00 48.92
CA MET A 1 -40.31 14.46 49.64
C MET A 1 -39.14 14.49 48.68
N ALA A 2 -38.46 15.65 48.61
CA ALA A 2 -37.24 15.99 49.37
C ALA A 2 -36.01 15.36 48.66
N CYS A 3 -35.23 16.18 47.93
CA CYS A 3 -33.98 16.84 48.40
C CYS A 3 -32.89 15.78 48.67
N SER A 4 -31.73 15.73 48.02
CA SER A 4 -30.88 16.80 47.48
C SER A 4 -29.79 16.23 46.54
N PRO A 5 -29.17 17.10 45.71
CA PRO A 5 -27.99 16.80 44.91
C PRO A 5 -26.70 16.98 45.72
N SER A 6 -25.62 16.24 45.41
CA SER A 6 -24.33 16.40 46.07
C SER A 6 -23.19 16.65 45.07
N LEU A 7 -22.81 17.93 45.07
CA LEU A 7 -21.45 18.48 45.07
C LEU A 7 -20.50 18.16 43.91
N SER A 8 -20.39 19.18 43.04
CA SER A 8 -19.14 19.69 42.49
C SER A 8 -17.92 19.46 43.40
N LEU A 9 -16.89 18.84 42.84
CA LEU A 9 -15.53 19.04 43.31
C LEU A 9 -14.59 19.15 42.10
N LEU A 10 -14.46 20.38 41.60
CA LEU A 10 -13.41 20.82 40.70
C LEU A 10 -12.06 20.51 41.36
N HIS A 11 -11.38 19.46 40.92
CA HIS A 11 -9.95 19.27 41.18
C HIS A 11 -9.17 19.95 40.05
N ALA A 12 -8.92 21.25 40.26
CA ALA A 12 -7.90 21.99 39.54
C ALA A 12 -6.51 21.52 40.01
N VAL A 13 -5.95 20.50 39.36
CA VAL A 13 -4.55 20.10 39.57
C VAL A 13 -3.68 20.70 38.46
N ARG A 14 -3.30 21.96 38.71
CA ARG A 14 -1.98 22.55 38.50
C ARG A 14 -1.15 21.96 37.34
N ALA A 15 -1.25 22.61 36.18
CA ALA A 15 -0.34 22.43 35.06
C ALA A 15 1.12 22.68 35.51
N LEU A 16 1.96 21.64 35.42
CA LEU A 16 3.40 21.77 35.64
C LEU A 16 4.04 22.45 34.43
N ARG A 17 4.64 23.62 34.69
CA ARG A 17 5.39 24.41 33.72
C ARG A 17 6.79 23.80 33.54
N PRO A 18 7.21 23.40 32.33
CA PRO A 18 8.55 22.88 32.11
C PRO A 18 9.61 23.99 32.30
N PRO A 19 10.81 23.65 32.81
CA PRO A 19 11.89 24.60 33.00
C PRO A 19 12.40 25.15 31.67
N ARG A 20 12.58 26.47 31.62
CA ARG A 20 13.17 27.21 30.51
C ARG A 20 14.67 26.89 30.44
N PHE A 21 15.05 25.90 29.64
CA PHE A 21 16.44 25.67 29.30
C PHE A 21 16.95 26.85 28.47
N ARG A 22 17.91 27.55 29.08
CA ARG A 22 18.59 28.73 28.55
C ARG A 22 19.25 28.37 27.21
N ARG A 23 18.77 28.99 26.14
CA ARG A 23 19.58 29.29 24.96
C ARG A 23 20.78 30.11 25.43
N LEU A 24 21.97 29.81 24.90
CA LEU A 24 23.26 30.52 24.97
C LEU A 24 24.40 29.59 25.43
N ALA A 25 24.92 28.77 24.50
CA ALA A 25 26.33 28.33 24.47
C ALA A 25 26.52 27.28 23.36
N ALA A 26 26.80 27.72 22.13
CA ALA A 26 27.58 26.99 21.12
C ALA A 26 27.66 27.80 19.81
N LEU A 27 28.00 29.08 19.91
CA LEU A 27 28.46 29.91 18.80
C LEU A 27 29.99 29.99 18.89
N SER A 28 30.67 28.86 18.70
CA SER A 28 32.14 28.78 18.68
C SER A 28 32.64 27.38 18.29
N CYS A 29 32.21 26.87 17.13
CA CYS A 29 32.93 25.79 16.45
C CYS A 29 32.79 25.87 14.92
N ALA A 30 32.54 27.07 14.39
CA ALA A 30 32.32 27.32 12.96
C ALA A 30 33.55 27.91 12.25
N ALA A 31 34.75 27.88 12.85
CA ALA A 31 35.90 28.62 12.31
C ALA A 31 37.23 27.85 12.21
N LEU A 32 37.29 26.53 12.45
CA LEU A 32 38.57 25.77 12.37
C LEU A 32 38.53 24.47 11.55
N VAL A 33 37.43 24.14 10.86
CA VAL A 33 37.39 23.02 9.87
C VAL A 33 37.12 23.58 8.47
N ALA A 34 37.77 24.70 8.14
CA ALA A 34 37.66 25.38 6.86
C ALA A 34 38.95 25.30 6.01
N LEU A 35 39.87 24.36 6.28
CA LEU A 35 41.18 24.34 5.60
C LEU A 35 41.77 22.96 5.25
N GLN A 36 40.97 21.89 5.17
CA GLN A 36 41.49 20.55 4.78
C GLN A 36 40.56 19.90 3.75
N GLY A 37 40.71 20.22 2.46
CA GLY A 37 39.95 19.51 1.43
C GLY A 37 40.10 19.92 -0.03
N LEU A 38 41.01 20.84 -0.40
CA LEU A 38 41.37 21.03 -1.82
C LEU A 38 42.52 20.07 -2.19
N ALA A 39 42.20 18.84 -2.57
CA ALA A 39 43.05 17.99 -3.41
C ALA A 39 42.28 16.74 -3.87
N GLY A 40 42.09 16.59 -5.19
CA GLY A 40 41.77 15.30 -5.80
C GLY A 40 40.45 15.22 -6.56
N CYS A 41 40.27 16.03 -7.61
CA CYS A 41 39.42 15.64 -8.74
C CYS A 41 40.31 14.94 -9.78
N ASP A 42 40.51 13.63 -9.65
CA ASP A 42 40.91 12.79 -10.77
C ASP A 42 39.70 11.93 -11.16
N GLY A 43 39.01 12.40 -12.19
CA GLY A 43 37.90 11.70 -12.82
C GLY A 43 38.42 10.52 -13.63
N ALA A 44 38.59 9.37 -13.00
CA ALA A 44 38.55 8.10 -13.70
C ALA A 44 37.07 7.72 -13.87
N ALA A 45 36.48 8.12 -14.99
CA ALA A 45 35.18 7.61 -15.39
C ALA A 45 35.28 6.07 -15.52
N PRO A 46 34.43 5.28 -14.85
CA PRO A 46 34.36 3.86 -15.13
C PRO A 46 33.95 3.69 -16.59
N GLN A 47 34.83 3.11 -17.40
CA GLN A 47 34.50 2.68 -18.75
C GLN A 47 33.47 1.56 -18.62
N SER A 48 32.23 1.86 -18.98
CA SER A 48 31.20 0.84 -19.14
C SER A 48 31.69 -0.20 -20.15
N PRO A 49 31.61 -1.51 -19.85
CA PRO A 49 31.92 -2.54 -20.83
C PRO A 49 31.00 -2.36 -22.06
N PRO A 50 31.47 -2.68 -23.28
CA PRO A 50 30.62 -2.63 -24.46
C PRO A 50 29.40 -3.53 -24.25
N PRO A 51 28.20 -3.13 -24.72
CA PRO A 51 27.03 -3.97 -24.62
C PRO A 51 27.34 -5.29 -25.33
N ALA A 52 27.26 -6.39 -24.59
CA ALA A 52 27.22 -7.70 -25.20
C ALA A 52 25.97 -7.74 -26.07
N SER A 53 26.14 -7.93 -27.38
CA SER A 53 25.05 -8.20 -28.30
C SER A 53 24.47 -9.57 -27.97
N THR A 54 23.62 -9.64 -26.96
CA THR A 54 22.70 -10.76 -26.78
C THR A 54 21.60 -10.61 -27.81
N SER A 55 21.65 -11.44 -28.85
CA SER A 55 20.47 -11.69 -29.69
C SER A 55 19.28 -12.04 -28.78
N PRO A 56 18.08 -11.47 -29.00
CA PRO A 56 16.94 -11.79 -28.18
C PRO A 56 16.64 -13.28 -28.28
N VAL A 57 16.82 -14.01 -27.18
CA VAL A 57 16.24 -15.34 -27.01
C VAL A 57 14.73 -15.11 -26.97
N PRO A 58 13.93 -15.75 -27.85
CA PRO A 58 12.49 -15.62 -27.78
C PRO A 58 12.03 -15.99 -26.37
N ALA A 59 11.37 -15.05 -25.68
CA ALA A 59 10.77 -15.35 -24.40
C ALA A 59 9.83 -16.55 -24.59
N PRO A 60 9.91 -17.59 -23.73
CA PRO A 60 8.90 -18.64 -23.75
C PRO A 60 7.53 -17.98 -23.66
N GLN A 61 6.63 -18.37 -24.56
CA GLN A 61 5.22 -17.98 -24.47
C GLN A 61 4.76 -18.27 -23.04
N ALA A 62 4.31 -17.23 -22.32
CA ALA A 62 3.88 -17.38 -20.94
C ALA A 62 2.72 -18.38 -20.90
N VAL A 63 3.00 -19.59 -20.44
CA VAL A 63 1.94 -20.56 -20.18
C VAL A 63 1.07 -19.93 -19.10
N PRO A 64 -0.25 -19.78 -19.30
CA PRO A 64 -1.11 -19.21 -18.27
C PRO A 64 -0.89 -19.93 -16.94
N ALA A 65 -0.67 -19.19 -15.87
CA ALA A 65 -0.44 -19.72 -14.53
C ALA A 65 -1.42 -20.80 -14.02
N PRO A 66 -2.68 -20.97 -14.53
CA PRO A 66 -3.54 -22.03 -14.04
C PRO A 66 -3.31 -23.41 -14.68
N THR A 67 -2.57 -23.58 -15.78
CA THR A 67 -2.47 -24.92 -16.41
C THR A 67 -1.80 -25.91 -15.46
N GLY A 68 -2.57 -26.88 -14.95
CA GLY A 68 -2.12 -27.91 -14.00
C GLY A 68 -2.35 -27.59 -12.52
N ALA A 69 -2.90 -26.41 -12.18
CA ALA A 69 -3.25 -26.10 -10.80
C ALA A 69 -4.47 -26.92 -10.33
N THR A 70 -4.50 -27.33 -9.06
CA THR A 70 -5.63 -28.09 -8.49
C THR A 70 -6.94 -27.30 -8.46
N TYR A 71 -6.87 -25.97 -8.56
CA TYR A 71 -8.02 -25.07 -8.65
C TYR A 71 -8.39 -24.70 -10.09
N ALA A 72 -7.65 -25.18 -11.08
CA ALA A 72 -7.93 -24.87 -12.47
C ALA A 72 -9.19 -25.61 -12.95
N PRO A 73 -9.95 -25.02 -13.89
CA PRO A 73 -11.01 -25.75 -14.57
C PRO A 73 -10.48 -27.07 -15.14
N HIS A 74 -11.10 -28.17 -14.74
CA HIS A 74 -10.80 -29.48 -15.31
C HIS A 74 -11.67 -29.74 -16.53
N GLU A 75 -11.06 -30.20 -17.62
CA GLU A 75 -11.79 -30.65 -18.79
C GLU A 75 -12.86 -31.67 -18.41
N GLY A 76 -14.08 -31.50 -18.92
CA GLY A 76 -15.23 -32.37 -18.64
C GLY A 76 -16.00 -32.07 -17.35
N ARG A 77 -15.54 -31.13 -16.49
CA ARG A 77 -16.35 -30.64 -15.36
C ARG A 77 -17.12 -29.37 -15.75
N PRO A 78 -18.45 -29.31 -15.49
CA PRO A 78 -19.20 -28.07 -15.68
C PRO A 78 -18.62 -26.94 -14.84
N LEU A 79 -18.38 -25.79 -15.45
CA LEU A 79 -18.01 -24.57 -14.74
C LEU A 79 -19.20 -24.10 -13.87
N PRO A 80 -18.96 -23.64 -12.64
CA PRO A 80 -20.00 -23.01 -11.84
C PRO A 80 -20.54 -21.76 -12.56
N SER A 81 -21.82 -21.47 -12.37
CA SER A 81 -22.40 -20.26 -12.95
C SER A 81 -21.79 -19.00 -12.32
N ALA A 82 -21.81 -17.89 -13.05
CA ALA A 82 -21.35 -16.60 -12.55
C ALA A 82 -22.03 -16.23 -11.21
N ARG A 83 -23.32 -16.58 -11.05
CA ARG A 83 -24.05 -16.36 -9.79
C ARG A 83 -23.44 -17.13 -8.62
N VAL A 84 -23.16 -18.42 -8.80
CA VAL A 84 -22.55 -19.26 -7.76
C VAL A 84 -21.18 -18.71 -7.35
N LEU A 85 -20.37 -18.31 -8.32
CA LEU A 85 -19.06 -17.70 -8.06
C LEU A 85 -19.19 -16.34 -7.35
N THR A 86 -20.19 -15.54 -7.71
CA THR A 86 -20.48 -14.24 -7.07
C THR A 86 -20.86 -14.41 -5.61
N ASP A 87 -21.74 -15.38 -5.31
CA ASP A 87 -22.19 -15.64 -3.94
C ASP A 87 -21.05 -16.20 -3.08
N LEU A 88 -20.22 -17.09 -3.64
CA LEU A 88 -19.01 -17.57 -2.97
C LEU A 88 -18.01 -16.43 -2.71
N GLY A 89 -17.73 -15.61 -3.72
CA GLY A 89 -16.84 -14.46 -3.58
C GLY A 89 -17.33 -13.48 -2.51
N ARG A 90 -18.64 -13.25 -2.44
CA ARG A 90 -19.24 -12.44 -1.37
C ARG A 90 -18.97 -13.04 0.01
N GLN A 91 -19.11 -14.35 0.19
CA GLN A 91 -18.82 -14.99 1.49
C GLN A 91 -17.36 -14.80 1.88
N ILE A 92 -16.43 -15.08 0.95
CA ILE A 92 -14.99 -14.89 1.14
C ILE A 92 -14.66 -13.44 1.54
N PHE A 93 -15.30 -12.45 0.90
CA PHE A 93 -15.05 -11.03 1.15
C PHE A 93 -15.30 -10.60 2.62
N PHE A 94 -16.25 -11.25 3.29
CA PHE A 94 -16.59 -10.97 4.68
C PHE A 94 -15.99 -11.98 5.68
N ASP A 95 -15.27 -13.00 5.22
CA ASP A 95 -14.74 -14.05 6.08
C ASP A 95 -13.49 -13.60 6.84
N ALA A 96 -13.60 -13.47 8.17
CA ALA A 96 -12.49 -13.05 9.02
C ALA A 96 -11.46 -14.18 9.28
N SER A 97 -11.85 -15.45 9.05
CA SER A 97 -10.98 -16.61 9.28
C SER A 97 -9.80 -16.66 8.32
N LEU A 98 -9.88 -15.94 7.20
CA LEU A 98 -8.81 -15.81 6.20
C LEU A 98 -7.66 -14.89 6.66
N SER A 99 -7.77 -14.29 7.84
CA SER A 99 -6.73 -13.46 8.43
C SER A 99 -5.96 -14.16 9.54
N ALA A 100 -4.67 -13.85 9.66
CA ALA A 100 -3.84 -14.37 10.76
C ALA A 100 -4.34 -13.97 12.15
N SER A 101 -5.12 -12.88 12.27
CA SER A 101 -5.73 -12.47 13.53
C SER A 101 -7.10 -13.11 13.78
N GLY A 102 -7.73 -13.71 12.76
CA GLY A 102 -9.13 -14.16 12.81
C GLY A 102 -10.14 -13.02 12.99
N ARG A 103 -9.72 -11.75 12.85
CA ARG A 103 -10.48 -10.55 13.21
C ARG A 103 -10.66 -9.56 12.06
N MET A 104 -10.02 -9.81 10.91
CA MET A 104 -10.15 -8.97 9.72
C MET A 104 -10.58 -9.79 8.51
N SER A 105 -11.40 -9.20 7.66
CA SER A 105 -11.73 -9.70 6.32
C SER A 105 -11.41 -8.62 5.29
N CYS A 106 -11.67 -8.87 4.01
CA CYS A 106 -11.53 -7.84 2.97
C CYS A 106 -12.40 -6.61 3.32
N ALA A 107 -13.62 -6.85 3.82
CA ALA A 107 -14.56 -5.82 4.21
C ALA A 107 -14.10 -4.94 5.39
N SER A 108 -13.15 -5.38 6.21
CA SER A 108 -12.61 -4.55 7.31
C SER A 108 -11.89 -3.30 6.81
N CYS A 109 -11.28 -3.38 5.62
CA CYS A 109 -10.58 -2.28 4.98
C CYS A 109 -11.33 -1.73 3.76
N HIS A 110 -12.24 -2.52 3.17
CA HIS A 110 -13.03 -2.17 1.99
C HIS A 110 -14.53 -2.27 2.29
N ASP A 111 -15.06 -1.33 3.06
CA ASP A 111 -16.43 -1.37 3.56
C ASP A 111 -17.45 -0.98 2.48
N PRO A 112 -18.45 -1.82 2.14
CA PRO A 112 -19.51 -1.49 1.20
C PRO A 112 -20.23 -0.16 1.50
N ALA A 113 -20.39 0.21 2.77
CA ALA A 113 -21.04 1.46 3.18
C ALA A 113 -20.18 2.70 2.88
N HIS A 114 -18.89 2.51 2.63
CA HIS A 114 -17.90 3.54 2.32
C HIS A 114 -17.37 3.39 0.89
N ALA A 115 -18.25 3.00 -0.04
CA ALA A 115 -17.91 2.73 -1.44
C ALA A 115 -16.75 1.73 -1.59
N TYR A 116 -16.68 0.71 -0.72
CA TYR A 116 -15.59 -0.26 -0.65
C TYR A 116 -14.21 0.36 -0.37
N GLY A 117 -14.18 1.53 0.28
CA GLY A 117 -12.98 2.15 0.85
C GLY A 117 -12.88 1.95 2.36
N PRO A 118 -11.83 2.51 3.00
CA PRO A 118 -11.63 2.38 4.44
C PRO A 118 -12.70 3.14 5.24
N PRO A 119 -13.31 2.52 6.27
CA PRO A 119 -14.39 3.13 7.06
C PRO A 119 -13.89 4.02 8.22
N ASN A 120 -12.63 4.45 8.21
CA ASN A 120 -12.00 5.18 9.31
C ASN A 120 -11.03 6.27 8.80
N ALA A 121 -10.56 7.12 9.71
CA ALA A 121 -9.68 8.25 9.39
C ALA A 121 -8.17 7.90 9.47
N LEU A 122 -7.80 6.63 9.42
CA LEU A 122 -6.39 6.22 9.44
C LEU A 122 -5.74 6.50 8.08
N SER A 123 -4.50 6.98 8.08
CA SER A 123 -3.73 7.15 6.84
C SER A 123 -3.42 5.80 6.18
N VAL A 124 -3.24 4.75 6.98
CA VAL A 124 -3.01 3.36 6.55
C VAL A 124 -3.75 2.40 7.49
N GLN A 125 -4.27 1.31 6.97
CA GLN A 125 -4.95 0.31 7.79
C GLN A 125 -3.92 -0.51 8.60
N LEU A 126 -4.35 -0.95 9.79
CA LEU A 126 -3.54 -1.79 10.67
C LEU A 126 -3.93 -3.26 10.47
N GLY A 127 -2.92 -4.14 10.46
CA GLY A 127 -3.10 -5.58 10.37
C GLY A 127 -2.12 -6.35 11.23
N GLY A 128 -1.83 -7.59 10.80
CA GLY A 128 -1.06 -8.55 11.59
C GLY A 128 -1.89 -9.23 12.69
N PRO A 129 -1.32 -10.22 13.39
CA PRO A 129 -2.06 -11.02 14.38
C PRO A 129 -2.68 -10.20 15.51
N ALA A 130 -2.05 -9.09 15.91
CA ALA A 130 -2.51 -8.21 16.97
C ALA A 130 -3.25 -6.93 16.47
N LEU A 131 -3.37 -6.73 15.15
CA LEU A 131 -3.94 -5.50 14.54
C LEU A 131 -3.17 -4.21 14.87
N ASP A 132 -1.84 -4.29 14.97
CA ASP A 132 -0.95 -3.19 15.37
C ASP A 132 0.09 -2.83 14.30
N ARG A 133 0.07 -3.51 13.15
CA ARG A 133 1.08 -3.32 12.09
C ARG A 133 0.52 -2.46 10.95
N PRO A 134 1.06 -1.27 10.70
CA PRO A 134 0.61 -0.44 9.58
C PRO A 134 1.09 -0.99 8.23
N GLY A 135 0.23 -0.87 7.22
CA GLY A 135 0.64 -1.05 5.82
C GLY A 135 1.47 0.14 5.30
N PRO A 136 2.19 -0.02 4.17
CA PRO A 136 3.00 1.05 3.59
C PRO A 136 2.20 2.05 2.73
N ARG A 137 0.91 1.80 2.47
CA ARG A 137 0.05 2.59 1.57
C ARG A 137 -1.37 2.68 2.11
N ALA A 138 -2.07 3.73 1.71
CA ALA A 138 -3.51 3.87 1.94
C ALA A 138 -4.30 2.79 1.18
N THR A 139 -5.45 2.40 1.73
CA THR A 139 -6.36 1.45 1.09
C THR A 139 -7.25 2.19 0.07
N PRO A 140 -7.22 1.85 -1.23
CA PRO A 140 -8.10 2.44 -2.22
C PRO A 140 -9.53 1.89 -2.11
N SER A 141 -10.48 2.55 -2.77
CA SER A 141 -11.81 1.97 -3.02
C SER A 141 -11.72 0.83 -4.04
N LEU A 142 -12.55 -0.21 -3.87
CA LEU A 142 -12.67 -1.29 -4.86
C LEU A 142 -13.72 -1.01 -5.95
N ARG A 143 -14.42 0.11 -5.89
CA ARG A 143 -15.48 0.42 -6.86
C ARG A 143 -14.87 0.68 -8.23
N TYR A 144 -15.46 0.12 -9.28
CA TYR A 144 -15.00 0.25 -10.67
C TYR A 144 -13.66 -0.44 -10.98
N LEU A 145 -13.14 -1.28 -10.09
CA LEU A 145 -11.95 -2.06 -10.39
C LEU A 145 -12.21 -3.09 -11.50
N GLU A 146 -13.45 -3.54 -11.65
CA GLU A 146 -13.84 -4.48 -12.69
C GLU A 146 -13.74 -3.91 -14.11
N THR A 147 -13.69 -2.58 -14.24
CA THR A 147 -13.52 -1.90 -15.54
C THR A 147 -12.07 -1.58 -15.85
N LEU A 148 -11.12 -1.85 -14.93
CA LEU A 148 -9.71 -1.63 -15.20
C LEU A 148 -9.21 -2.65 -16.22
N ALA A 149 -8.57 -2.15 -17.27
CA ALA A 149 -7.86 -2.99 -18.21
C ALA A 149 -6.72 -3.73 -17.49
N PRO A 150 -6.45 -4.98 -17.87
CA PRO A 150 -5.24 -5.66 -17.45
C PRO A 150 -4.01 -4.83 -17.85
N PHE A 151 -2.96 -4.90 -17.04
CA PHE A 151 -1.69 -4.28 -17.40
C PHE A 151 -1.15 -4.90 -18.71
N SER A 152 -0.72 -4.03 -19.62
CA SER A 152 0.02 -4.37 -20.84
C SER A 152 1.30 -3.53 -20.90
N GLU A 153 2.35 -4.08 -21.50
CA GLU A 153 3.55 -3.29 -21.83
C GLU A 153 3.26 -2.27 -22.94
N HIS A 154 2.26 -2.54 -23.78
CA HIS A 154 1.78 -1.60 -24.79
C HIS A 154 1.01 -0.46 -24.14
N HIS A 155 1.40 0.77 -24.47
CA HIS A 155 0.63 1.96 -24.12
C HIS A 155 -0.60 2.04 -25.03
N HIS A 156 -1.78 2.13 -24.42
CA HIS A 156 -3.03 2.34 -25.12
C HIS A 156 -3.56 3.72 -24.69
N ASP A 157 -3.41 4.71 -25.56
CA ASP A 157 -3.99 6.04 -25.35
C ASP A 157 -5.50 5.97 -25.56
N ASN A 158 -6.28 6.44 -24.59
CA ASN A 158 -7.75 6.50 -24.69
C ASN A 158 -8.21 7.76 -25.45
N ASP A 159 -7.48 8.13 -26.50
CA ASP A 159 -7.74 9.32 -27.32
C ASP A 159 -8.69 9.00 -28.49
N GLY A 160 -9.09 7.73 -28.63
CA GLY A 160 -10.04 7.26 -29.65
C GLY A 160 -9.44 7.06 -31.04
N ASP A 161 -8.12 7.19 -31.17
CA ASP A 161 -7.34 6.88 -32.36
C ASP A 161 -6.37 5.73 -32.08
N ASP A 162 -6.92 4.53 -31.89
CA ASP A 162 -6.17 3.28 -31.65
C ASP A 162 -5.37 2.82 -32.90
N SER A 163 -5.30 3.64 -33.96
CA SER A 163 -4.62 3.32 -35.22
C SER A 163 -3.15 3.72 -35.24
N ILE A 164 -2.72 4.60 -34.33
CA ILE A 164 -1.32 5.00 -34.20
C ILE A 164 -0.69 4.12 -33.12
N ASP A 165 0.20 3.23 -33.56
CA ASP A 165 1.07 2.45 -32.69
C ASP A 165 1.86 3.42 -31.79
N ALA A 166 1.43 3.54 -30.54
CA ALA A 166 2.04 4.41 -29.54
C ALA A 166 3.39 3.87 -29.03
N GLY A 167 3.94 2.84 -29.67
CA GLY A 167 5.29 2.33 -29.42
C GLY A 167 5.48 1.72 -28.02
N PRO A 168 6.65 1.11 -27.78
CA PRO A 168 7.06 0.65 -26.45
C PRO A 168 7.58 1.78 -25.56
#